data_AF-A0A3B0YMC5-F1
#
_entry.id   AF-A0A3B0YMC5-F1
#
_cell.length_a   1.000
_cell.length_b   1.000
_cell.length_c   1.000
_cell.angle_alpha   90.00
_cell.angle_beta   90.00
_cell.angle_gamma   90.00
#
_symmetry.space_group_name_H-M   'P 1'
#
loop_
_entity.id
_entity.type
_entity.pdbx_description
1 polymer ?
#
loop_
_entity_poly.entity_id
_entity_poly.type
_entity_poly.pdbx_seq_one_letter_code
_entity_poly.pdbx_strand_id
1 'polypeptide(L)'
;MAGRIPQTFIDDLLNRIDIVEVIDTRVPLKKAGREYHACCPFHNEKTPSFTVSPTKQFYHCFGCGAHGSAVGFLMDYDHLEFPEAIEEL
;
A
#
# COMPACT_ATOMS: atom_id res chain seq x y z
N MET A 1 -16.15 -20.45 10.47
CA MET A 1 -16.15 -19.98 9.07
C MET A 1 -16.23 -18.48 9.14
N ALA A 2 -15.14 -17.77 8.81
CA ALA A 2 -15.16 -16.31 8.83
C ALA A 2 -16.26 -15.82 7.89
N GLY A 3 -17.22 -15.06 8.43
CA GLY A 3 -18.28 -14.45 7.63
C GLY A 3 -17.63 -13.57 6.58
N ARG A 4 -18.10 -13.66 5.32
CA ARG A 4 -17.64 -12.76 4.26
C ARG A 4 -17.79 -11.32 4.74
N ILE A 5 -16.70 -10.57 4.73
CA ILE A 5 -16.73 -9.13 4.96
C ILE A 5 -17.64 -8.50 3.88
N PRO A 6 -18.67 -7.72 4.25
CA PRO A 6 -19.54 -7.08 3.28
C PRO A 6 -18.74 -6.22 2.30
N GLN A 7 -19.00 -6.35 1.00
CA GLN A 7 -18.29 -5.56 -0.02
C GLN A 7 -18.42 -4.05 0.23
N THR A 8 -19.61 -3.61 0.66
CA THR A 8 -19.86 -2.20 1.01
C THR A 8 -18.95 -1.69 2.13
N PHE A 9 -18.61 -2.54 3.10
CA PHE A 9 -17.67 -2.17 4.16
C PHE A 9 -16.26 -2.00 3.62
N ILE A 10 -15.82 -2.91 2.74
CA ILE A 10 -14.51 -2.83 2.07
C ILE A 10 -14.44 -1.55 1.23
N ASP A 11 -15.48 -1.23 0.47
CA ASP A 11 -15.54 -0.01 -0.35
C ASP A 11 -15.48 1.26 0.53
N ASP A 12 -16.27 1.31 1.60
CA ASP A 12 -16.26 2.45 2.54
C ASP A 12 -14.91 2.62 3.24
N LEU A 13 -14.27 1.52 3.60
CA LEU A 13 -12.94 1.50 4.19
C LEU A 13 -11.89 2.03 3.20
N LEU A 14 -11.86 1.49 1.98
CA LEU A 14 -10.94 1.93 0.92
C LEU A 14 -11.10 3.41 0.55
N ASN A 15 -12.30 3.98 0.69
CA ASN A 15 -12.54 5.41 0.47
C ASN A 15 -12.01 6.33 1.58
N ARG A 16 -11.68 5.78 2.75
CA ARG A 16 -11.21 6.55 3.92
C ARG A 16 -9.72 6.40 4.17
N ILE A 17 -9.13 5.31 3.71
CA ILE A 17 -7.70 5.05 3.83
C ILE A 17 -6.93 6.03 2.95
N ASP A 18 -5.84 6.56 3.48
CA ASP A 18 -4.78 7.15 2.67
C ASP A 18 -3.60 6.17 2.57
N ILE A 19 -3.38 5.63 1.36
CA ILE A 19 -2.26 4.73 1.09
C ILE A 19 -0.90 5.34 1.47
N VAL A 20 -0.75 6.67 1.42
CA VAL A 20 0.50 7.33 1.81
C VAL A 20 0.76 7.13 3.29
N GLU A 21 -0.25 7.30 4.15
CA GLU A 21 -0.11 7.10 5.60
C GLU A 21 0.21 5.64 5.92
N VAL A 22 -0.51 4.70 5.29
CA VAL A 22 -0.29 3.26 5.49
C VAL A 22 1.14 2.86 5.16
N ILE A 23 1.67 3.34 4.03
CA ILE A 23 3.03 2.98 3.60
C ILE A 23 4.09 3.74 4.40
N ASP A 24 3.90 5.04 4.67
CA ASP A 24 4.92 5.88 5.33
C ASP A 24 5.26 5.42 6.75
N THR A 25 4.30 4.78 7.44
CA THR A 25 4.53 4.14 8.76
C THR A 25 5.56 3.00 8.72
N ARG A 26 5.78 2.39 7.55
CA ARG A 26 6.64 1.21 7.36
C ARG A 26 7.86 1.52 6.50
N VAL A 27 7.65 2.29 5.44
CA VAL A 27 8.67 2.68 4.46
C VAL A 27 8.69 4.20 4.37
N PRO A 28 9.74 4.86 4.90
CA PRO A 28 9.81 6.32 4.91
C PRO A 28 9.72 6.91 3.49
N LEU A 29 8.64 7.63 3.24
CA LEU A 29 8.33 8.22 1.95
C LEU A 29 8.87 9.66 1.87
N LYS A 30 9.36 10.03 0.68
CA LYS A 30 9.74 11.40 0.36
C LYS A 30 8.81 11.96 -0.70
N LYS A 31 8.23 13.13 -0.44
CA LYS A 31 7.37 13.81 -1.40
C LYS A 31 8.16 14.24 -2.64
N ALA A 32 7.66 13.90 -3.82
CA ALA A 32 8.24 14.25 -5.11
C ALA A 32 7.13 14.74 -6.05
N GLY A 33 6.88 16.06 -6.04
CA GLY A 33 5.78 16.65 -6.79
C GLY A 33 4.42 16.25 -6.22
N ARG A 34 3.62 15.54 -7.03
CA ARG A 34 2.29 15.04 -6.64
C ARG A 34 2.32 13.65 -6.02
N GLU A 35 3.42 12.94 -6.20
CA GLU A 35 3.60 11.56 -5.77
C GLU A 35 4.60 11.50 -4.59
N TYR A 36 4.74 10.32 -4.00
CA TYR A 36 5.75 10.02 -2.98
C TYR A 36 6.69 8.92 -3.46
N HIS A 37 7.95 8.96 -3.06
CA HIS A 37 8.98 8.03 -3.53
C HIS A 37 9.79 7.44 -2.37
N ALA A 38 10.25 6.21 -2.54
CA ALA A 38 11.17 5.51 -1.64
C ALA A 38 12.00 4.47 -2.39
N CYS A 39 12.98 3.87 -1.71
CA CYS A 39 13.54 2.60 -2.16
C CYS A 39 12.49 1.51 -1.93
N CYS A 40 12.38 0.60 -2.89
CA CYS A 40 11.40 -0.46 -2.86
C CYS A 40 11.66 -1.43 -1.69
N PRO A 41 10.64 -1.75 -0.88
CA PRO A 41 10.78 -2.75 0.17
C PRO A 41 10.83 -4.19 -0.37
N PHE A 42 10.35 -4.43 -1.59
CA PHE A 42 10.18 -5.77 -2.16
C PHE A 42 11.39 -6.29 -2.92
N HIS A 43 12.41 -5.44 -3.15
CA HIS A 43 13.67 -5.87 -3.75
C HIS A 43 14.82 -4.97 -3.30
N ASN A 44 16.04 -5.47 -3.36
CA ASN A 44 17.21 -4.72 -2.90
C ASN A 44 17.72 -3.77 -3.99
N GLU A 45 17.59 -2.46 -3.76
CA GLU A 45 18.06 -1.41 -4.66
C GLU A 45 18.74 -0.25 -3.92
N LYS A 46 19.52 0.56 -4.66
CA LYS A 46 20.19 1.76 -4.13
C LYS A 46 19.55 3.08 -4.57
N THR A 47 18.75 3.05 -5.62
CA THR A 47 18.06 4.20 -6.19
C THR A 47 16.57 4.04 -5.97
N PRO A 48 15.83 5.09 -5.59
CA PRO A 48 14.40 4.96 -5.35
C PRO A 48 13.64 4.67 -6.64
N SER A 49 12.98 3.50 -6.73
CA SER A 49 12.07 3.16 -7.83
C SER A 49 10.63 2.92 -7.39
N PHE A 50 10.36 3.02 -6.09
CA PHE A 50 9.03 2.86 -5.51
C PHE A 50 8.29 4.19 -5.47
N THR A 51 7.11 4.26 -6.09
CA THR A 51 6.26 5.45 -6.15
C THR A 51 4.89 5.15 -5.55
N VAL A 52 4.39 6.07 -4.73
CA VAL A 52 3.05 6.01 -4.13
C VAL A 52 2.23 7.21 -4.57
N SER A 53 1.00 6.96 -5.01
CA SER A 53 0.10 7.98 -5.49
C SER A 53 -1.05 8.27 -4.54
N PRO A 54 -1.08 9.45 -3.89
CA PRO A 54 -2.19 9.83 -3.00
C PRO A 54 -3.50 10.04 -3.77
N THR A 55 -3.43 10.51 -5.02
CA THR A 55 -4.64 10.75 -5.81
C THR A 55 -5.24 9.47 -6.37
N LYS A 56 -4.38 8.54 -6.79
CA LYS A 56 -4.81 7.28 -7.41
C LYS A 56 -4.91 6.11 -6.41
N GLN A 57 -4.50 6.33 -5.16
CA GLN A 57 -4.56 5.35 -4.06
C GLN A 57 -3.90 4.00 -4.40
N PHE A 58 -2.72 4.04 -5.02
CA PHE A 58 -1.93 2.85 -5.36
C PHE A 58 -0.42 3.12 -5.29
N TYR A 59 0.36 2.05 -5.17
CA TYR A 59 1.81 2.08 -5.28
C TYR A 59 2.29 1.32 -6.52
N HIS A 60 3.46 1.68 -7.02
CA HIS A 60 4.15 0.95 -8.08
C HIS A 60 5.66 1.09 -7.96
N CYS A 61 6.37 -0.02 -8.11
CA CYS A 61 7.82 -0.10 -8.20
C CYS A 61 8.25 -0.26 -9.66
N PHE A 62 8.96 0.73 -10.19
CA PHE A 62 9.47 0.68 -11.56
C PHE A 62 10.69 -0.26 -11.73
N GLY A 63 11.33 -0.69 -10.64
CA GLY A 63 12.46 -1.63 -10.66
C GLY A 63 12.04 -3.09 -10.77
N CYS A 64 11.09 -3.53 -9.91
CA CYS A 64 10.66 -4.92 -9.84
C CYS A 64 9.22 -5.18 -10.32
N GLY A 65 8.42 -4.14 -10.59
CA GLY A 65 7.03 -4.26 -11.02
C GLY A 65 6.01 -4.52 -9.90
N ALA A 66 6.44 -4.56 -8.63
CA ALA A 66 5.52 -4.65 -7.50
C ALA A 66 4.54 -3.47 -7.51
N HIS A 67 3.25 -3.73 -7.34
CA HIS A 67 2.20 -2.73 -7.38
C HIS A 67 0.97 -3.21 -6.62
N GLY A 68 0.17 -2.28 -6.12
CA GLY A 68 -1.04 -2.64 -5.39
C GLY A 68 -1.71 -1.47 -4.69
N SER A 69 -2.80 -1.76 -4.00
CA SER A 69 -3.49 -0.84 -3.08
C SER A 69 -2.87 -0.91 -1.68
N ALA A 70 -3.41 -0.14 -0.73
CA ALA A 70 -3.02 -0.21 0.68
C ALA A 70 -3.18 -1.63 1.26
N VAL A 71 -4.30 -2.30 0.97
CA VAL A 71 -4.54 -3.69 1.41
C VAL A 71 -3.49 -4.64 0.81
N GLY A 72 -3.26 -4.55 -0.50
CA GLY A 72 -2.26 -5.39 -1.16
C GLY A 72 -0.85 -5.18 -0.61
N PHE A 73 -0.50 -3.93 -0.29
CA PHE A 73 0.75 -3.61 0.37
C PHE A 73 0.89 -4.32 1.72
N LEU A 74 -0.13 -4.26 2.60
CA LEU A 74 -0.10 -4.95 3.90
C LEU A 74 0.02 -6.47 3.75
N MET A 75 -0.70 -7.05 2.79
CA MET A 75 -0.61 -8.48 2.52
C MET A 75 0.79 -8.88 2.05
N ASP A 76 1.39 -8.11 1.14
CA ASP A 76 2.70 -8.45 0.57
C ASP A 76 3.86 -8.12 1.52
N TYR A 77 3.77 -7.00 2.25
CA TYR A 77 4.84 -6.46 3.09
C TYR A 77 4.80 -6.99 4.53
N ASP A 78 3.62 -7.00 5.16
CA ASP A 78 3.44 -7.52 6.53
C ASP A 78 3.08 -9.02 6.54
N HIS A 79 2.93 -9.65 5.36
CA HIS A 79 2.54 -11.05 5.20
C HIS A 79 1.20 -11.41 5.85
N LEU A 80 0.27 -10.44 5.84
CA LEU A 80 -1.07 -10.60 6.41
C LEU A 80 -2.01 -11.33 5.45
N GLU A 81 -2.92 -12.14 5.99
CA GLU A 81 -4.08 -12.59 5.24
C GLU A 81 -5.05 -11.41 4.99
N PHE A 82 -5.91 -11.54 3.98
CA PHE A 82 -6.87 -10.47 3.65
C PHE A 82 -7.70 -9.98 4.85
N PRO A 83 -8.27 -10.83 5.73
CA PRO A 83 -9.02 -10.34 6.88
C PRO A 83 -8.16 -9.53 7.86
N GLU A 84 -6.92 -9.96 8.11
CA GLU A 84 -5.98 -9.28 9.00
C GLU A 84 -5.57 -7.92 8.41
N ALA A 85 -5.30 -7.87 7.11
CA ALA A 85 -5.01 -6.62 6.41
C ALA A 85 -6.18 -5.63 6.44
N ILE A 86 -7.42 -6.11 6.49
CA ILE A 86 -8.62 -5.26 6.63
C ILE A 86 -8.79 -4.78 8.08
N GLU A 87 -8.41 -5.57 9.08
CA GLU A 87 -8.46 -5.19 10.50
C GLU A 87 -7.39 -4.14 10.88
N GLU A 88 -6.26 -4.11 10.18
CA GLU A 88 -5.18 -3.14 10.38
C GLU A 88 -5.45 -1.75 9.77
N LEU A 89 -6.49 -1.61 8.94
CA LEU A 89 -6.85 -0.39 8.22
C LEU A 89 -8.05 0.33 8.85
#